data_AF-A0A363TFP4-F1
#
_entry.id   AF-A0A363TFP4-F1
#
_cell.length_a   1.000
_cell.length_b   1.000
_cell.length_c   1.000
_cell.angle_alpha   90.00
_cell.angle_beta   90.00
_cell.angle_gamma   90.00
#
_symmetry.space_group_name_H-M   'P 1'
#
loop_
_entity.id
_entity.type
_entity.pdbx_description
1 polymer ?
#
loop_
_entity_poly.entity_id
_entity_poly.type
_entity_poly.pdbx_seq_one_letter_code
_entity_poly.pdbx_strand_id
1 'polypeptide(L)'
;MSRFARAYGLATAATSLVLLAIAIPCSSAQPAASSVEPLGKLLPAAEGSKVCYARSYGASHLRRHPRQTVTAITLLLFYGEHPSSGRKGEGPRGYYFNLSARLKGQSRIQRTSGECTVRGTRVWCGVECDGGGLFVDGSSNGITLGFDPSDARIRMAQPCETADAVEMKPSVRGEVMKLFKTETARCVGAPR
;
A
#
# COMPACT_ATOMS: atom_id res chain seq x y z
N MET A 1 -3.32 -3.90 97.15
CA MET A 1 -2.94 -2.60 96.56
C MET A 1 -3.21 -2.66 95.06
N SER A 2 -3.64 -1.53 94.50
CA SER A 2 -4.00 -1.27 93.09
C SER A 2 -5.40 -1.71 92.63
N ARG A 3 -6.25 -0.67 92.63
CA ARG A 3 -7.53 -0.49 91.95
C ARG A 3 -7.35 -0.64 90.44
N PHE A 4 -8.41 -0.97 89.69
CA PHE A 4 -8.93 -0.10 88.61
C PHE A 4 -10.26 -0.68 88.06
N ALA A 5 -11.23 0.21 87.97
CA ALA A 5 -12.59 0.00 87.47
C ALA A 5 -12.73 0.39 85.99
N ARG A 6 -13.83 -0.05 85.37
CA ARG A 6 -14.56 0.45 84.17
C ARG A 6 -14.86 -0.70 83.20
N ALA A 7 -15.93 -0.71 82.41
CA ALA A 7 -17.17 0.06 82.33
C ALA A 7 -18.05 -0.67 81.29
N TYR A 8 -19.36 -0.48 81.42
CA TYR A 8 -20.39 -0.89 80.46
C TYR A 8 -20.15 -0.33 79.05
N GLY A 9 -20.50 -1.12 78.03
CA GLY A 9 -20.52 -0.69 76.63
C GLY A 9 -21.58 -1.47 75.84
N LEU A 10 -22.60 -0.75 75.39
CA LEU A 10 -23.82 -1.23 74.72
C LEU A 10 -23.57 -1.94 73.39
N ALA A 11 -24.54 -2.81 73.06
CA ALA A 11 -24.76 -3.41 71.75
C ALA A 11 -25.13 -2.36 70.68
N THR A 12 -24.58 -2.53 69.48
CA THR A 12 -25.17 -2.06 68.23
C THR A 12 -24.93 -3.09 67.12
N ALA A 13 -26.02 -3.58 66.54
CA ALA A 13 -26.03 -4.37 65.33
C ALA A 13 -25.84 -3.44 64.11
N ALA A 14 -25.00 -3.83 63.16
CA ALA A 14 -24.98 -3.25 61.82
C ALA A 14 -24.67 -4.34 60.80
N THR A 15 -25.72 -4.75 60.10
CA THR A 15 -25.73 -5.55 58.88
C THR A 15 -24.88 -4.89 57.80
N SER A 16 -23.83 -5.59 57.34
CA SER A 16 -23.07 -5.20 56.15
C SER A 16 -23.26 -6.23 55.04
N LEU A 17 -23.94 -5.77 54.00
CA LEU A 17 -24.17 -6.41 52.71
C LEU A 17 -22.81 -6.58 52.00
N VAL A 18 -22.33 -7.82 51.83
CA VAL A 18 -21.11 -8.09 51.06
C VAL A 18 -21.49 -8.17 49.57
N LEU A 19 -21.27 -7.07 48.84
CA LEU A 19 -21.25 -7.04 47.38
C LEU A 19 -19.90 -7.57 46.91
N LEU A 20 -19.85 -8.84 46.48
CA LEU A 20 -18.66 -9.41 45.83
C LEU A 20 -18.60 -8.89 44.39
N ALA A 21 -17.77 -7.87 44.17
CA ALA A 21 -17.50 -7.32 42.84
C ALA A 21 -16.71 -8.35 42.00
N ILE A 22 -17.35 -8.88 40.96
CA ILE A 22 -16.70 -9.68 39.92
C ILE A 22 -15.84 -8.73 39.10
N ALA A 23 -14.52 -8.79 39.30
CA ALA A 23 -13.56 -8.08 38.45
C ALA A 23 -13.53 -8.76 37.07
N ILE A 24 -14.22 -8.15 36.11
CA ILE A 24 -14.13 -8.52 34.69
C ILE A 24 -12.78 -8.01 34.18
N PRO A 25 -11.84 -8.87 33.74
CA PRO A 25 -10.67 -8.40 33.01
C PRO A 25 -11.18 -7.87 31.66
N CYS A 26 -11.14 -6.55 31.50
CA CYS A 26 -11.35 -5.91 30.21
C CYS A 26 -10.10 -6.17 29.36
N SER A 27 -10.04 -7.34 28.72
CA SER A 27 -9.11 -7.56 27.61
C SER A 27 -9.58 -6.72 26.44
N SER A 28 -9.11 -5.48 26.36
CA SER A 28 -9.15 -4.69 25.15
C SER A 28 -8.19 -5.30 24.13
N ALA A 29 -8.64 -6.34 23.43
CA ALA A 29 -8.06 -6.71 22.15
C ALA A 29 -8.30 -5.54 21.19
N GLN A 30 -7.32 -4.65 21.03
CA GLN A 30 -7.37 -3.64 19.99
C GLN A 30 -7.39 -4.37 18.63
N PRO A 31 -8.41 -4.17 17.78
CA PRO A 31 -8.30 -4.60 16.40
C PRO A 31 -7.12 -3.85 15.76
N ALA A 32 -6.20 -4.59 15.14
CA ALA A 32 -5.14 -4.04 14.31
C ALA A 32 -5.75 -3.42 13.03
N ALA A 33 -6.37 -2.25 13.17
CA ALA A 33 -6.58 -1.29 12.10
C ALA A 33 -5.73 -0.08 12.49
N SER A 34 -4.81 0.45 11.68
CA SER A 34 -5.15 1.17 10.45
C SER A 34 -3.90 1.72 9.72
N SER A 35 -2.74 1.06 9.73
CA SER A 35 -1.59 1.48 8.89
C SER A 35 -1.73 1.06 7.40
N VAL A 36 -2.81 0.35 7.05
CA VAL A 36 -3.11 -0.18 5.70
C VAL A 36 -4.22 0.64 5.00
N GLU A 37 -4.75 1.70 5.63
CA GLU A 37 -5.97 2.41 5.20
C GLU A 37 -5.96 2.88 3.72
N PRO A 38 -4.90 3.55 3.21
CA PRO A 38 -4.85 3.96 1.81
C PRO A 38 -4.67 2.79 0.82
N LEU A 39 -3.86 1.79 1.20
CA LEU A 39 -3.60 0.61 0.36
C LEU A 39 -4.83 -0.32 0.27
N GLY A 40 -5.54 -0.51 1.39
CA GLY A 40 -6.76 -1.30 1.47
C GLY A 40 -7.88 -0.79 0.56
N LYS A 41 -7.93 0.53 0.29
CA LYS A 41 -8.87 1.14 -0.68
C LYS A 41 -8.58 0.73 -2.13
N LEU A 42 -7.33 0.41 -2.44
CA LEU A 42 -6.90 -0.07 -3.74
C LEU A 42 -7.05 -1.59 -3.85
N LEU A 43 -6.61 -2.31 -2.82
CA LEU A 43 -6.54 -3.77 -2.78
C LEU A 43 -6.52 -4.31 -1.35
N PRO A 44 -7.36 -5.31 -0.99
CA PRO A 44 -7.29 -5.97 0.32
C PRO A 44 -5.95 -6.65 0.57
N ALA A 45 -5.49 -6.64 1.82
CA ALA A 45 -4.31 -7.39 2.29
C ALA A 45 -4.65 -8.88 2.49
N ALA A 46 -5.11 -9.53 1.43
CA ALA A 46 -5.45 -10.95 1.43
C ALA A 46 -4.60 -11.67 0.37
N GLU A 47 -4.03 -12.82 0.73
CA GLU A 47 -3.13 -13.58 -0.12
C GLU A 47 -3.75 -13.84 -1.51
N GLY A 48 -2.96 -13.60 -2.57
CA GLY A 48 -3.41 -13.76 -3.95
C GLY A 48 -4.32 -12.63 -4.47
N SER A 49 -4.64 -11.63 -3.66
CA SER A 49 -5.38 -10.44 -4.12
C SER A 49 -4.59 -9.71 -5.18
N LYS A 50 -5.25 -9.35 -6.29
CA LYS A 50 -4.67 -8.60 -7.40
C LYS A 50 -5.68 -7.67 -8.06
N VAL A 51 -5.22 -6.51 -8.49
CA VAL A 51 -6.00 -5.55 -9.29
C VAL A 51 -5.14 -4.99 -10.41
N CYS A 52 -5.73 -4.85 -11.59
CA CYS A 52 -5.06 -4.34 -12.78
C CYS A 52 -5.70 -3.03 -13.20
N TYR A 53 -4.88 -2.02 -13.44
CA TYR A 53 -5.28 -0.74 -14.01
C TYR A 53 -4.56 -0.50 -15.32
N ALA A 54 -5.26 0.09 -16.29
CA ALA A 54 -4.67 0.37 -17.58
C ALA A 54 -5.16 1.69 -18.17
N ARG A 55 -4.32 2.26 -19.05
CA ARG A 55 -4.75 3.26 -20.00
C ARG A 55 -3.98 3.14 -21.30
N SER A 56 -4.68 3.36 -22.42
CA SER A 56 -4.08 3.56 -23.73
C SER A 56 -4.57 4.88 -24.31
N TYR A 57 -3.67 5.62 -24.97
CA TYR A 57 -3.95 6.92 -25.55
C TYR A 57 -4.04 6.77 -27.07
N GLY A 58 -5.23 7.02 -27.63
CA GLY A 58 -5.44 6.97 -29.07
C GLY A 58 -4.75 8.13 -29.80
N ALA A 59 -4.63 8.00 -31.13
CA ALA A 59 -3.93 8.98 -31.97
C ALA A 59 -4.46 10.42 -31.80
N SER A 60 -5.79 10.60 -31.68
CA SER A 60 -6.39 11.91 -31.47
C SER A 60 -5.98 12.57 -30.14
N HIS A 61 -5.79 11.78 -29.09
CA HIS A 61 -5.26 12.28 -27.81
C HIS A 61 -3.79 12.68 -27.97
N LEU A 62 -2.97 11.79 -28.52
CA LEU A 62 -1.54 12.03 -28.68
C LEU A 62 -1.21 13.23 -29.58
N ARG A 63 -2.04 13.51 -30.61
CA ARG A 63 -1.90 14.74 -31.43
C ARG A 63 -2.13 16.03 -30.63
N ARG A 64 -3.06 16.01 -29.66
CA ARG A 64 -3.32 17.16 -28.77
C ARG A 64 -2.30 17.30 -27.64
N HIS A 65 -1.59 16.21 -27.32
CA HIS A 65 -0.58 16.16 -26.27
C HIS A 65 0.78 15.73 -26.85
N PRO A 66 1.39 16.53 -27.75
CA PRO A 66 2.57 16.11 -28.52
C PRO A 66 3.83 15.84 -27.67
N ARG A 67 3.89 16.41 -26.45
CA ARG A 67 4.96 16.18 -25.48
C ARG A 67 4.78 14.87 -24.70
N GLN A 68 3.61 14.24 -24.75
CA GLN A 68 3.32 13.03 -24.00
C GLN A 68 4.15 11.86 -24.53
N THR A 69 4.97 11.26 -23.67
CA THR A 69 5.86 10.14 -24.02
C THR A 69 5.17 8.79 -23.86
N VAL A 70 4.32 8.64 -22.83
CA VAL A 70 3.58 7.42 -22.54
C VAL A 70 2.39 7.28 -23.49
N THR A 71 2.34 6.21 -24.28
CA THR A 71 1.22 5.91 -25.20
C THR A 71 0.29 4.81 -24.68
N ALA A 72 0.80 3.92 -23.84
CA ALA A 72 0.01 2.97 -23.07
C ALA A 72 0.73 2.65 -21.75
N ILE A 73 -0.03 2.38 -20.70
CA ILE A 73 0.48 2.09 -19.36
C ILE A 73 -0.44 1.10 -18.65
N THR A 74 0.15 0.16 -17.91
CA THR A 74 -0.56 -0.78 -17.04
C THR A 74 0.13 -0.90 -15.70
N LEU A 75 -0.65 -0.93 -14.62
CA LEU A 75 -0.20 -1.21 -13.26
C LEU A 75 -0.95 -2.44 -12.74
N LEU A 76 -0.22 -3.52 -12.47
CA LEU A 76 -0.70 -4.61 -11.63
C LEU A 76 -0.29 -4.32 -10.19
N LEU A 77 -1.25 -4.22 -9.29
CA LEU A 77 -1.02 -4.21 -7.84
C LEU A 77 -1.44 -5.57 -7.29
N PHE A 78 -0.63 -6.17 -6.42
CA PHE A 78 -0.93 -7.45 -5.79
C PHE A 78 -0.46 -7.48 -4.34
N TYR A 79 -1.11 -8.33 -3.53
CA TYR A 79 -0.70 -8.62 -2.16
C TYR A 79 -0.28 -10.08 -2.05
N GLY A 80 0.90 -10.32 -1.47
CA GLY A 80 1.43 -11.65 -1.28
C GLY A 80 2.90 -11.60 -0.88
N GLU A 81 3.61 -12.69 -1.12
CA GLU A 81 5.06 -12.79 -0.85
C GLU A 81 5.89 -11.98 -1.85
N HIS A 82 7.04 -11.47 -1.38
CA HIS A 82 8.01 -10.82 -2.26
C HIS A 82 8.40 -11.79 -3.40
N PRO A 83 8.39 -11.38 -4.68
CA PRO A 83 8.68 -12.27 -5.81
C PRO A 83 10.06 -12.94 -5.75
N SER A 84 11.02 -12.34 -5.03
CA SER A 84 12.36 -12.90 -4.81
C SER A 84 12.52 -13.64 -3.47
N SER A 85 11.45 -13.80 -2.68
CA SER A 85 11.53 -14.58 -1.45
C SER A 85 11.82 -16.03 -1.80
N GLY A 86 12.97 -16.54 -1.34
CA GLY A 86 13.51 -17.80 -1.86
C GLY A 86 12.56 -18.99 -1.68
N ARG A 87 12.07 -19.22 -0.45
CA ARG A 87 11.16 -20.32 -0.14
C ARG A 87 9.71 -19.83 -0.10
N LYS A 88 8.87 -20.38 -0.99
CA LYS A 88 7.42 -20.15 -0.98
C LYS A 88 6.85 -20.46 0.40
N GLY A 89 6.02 -19.57 0.93
CA GLY A 89 5.41 -19.70 2.25
C GLY A 89 6.17 -18.95 3.35
N GLU A 90 7.42 -18.55 3.13
CA GLU A 90 8.32 -18.10 4.19
C GLU A 90 8.71 -16.61 4.07
N GLY A 91 8.38 -15.95 2.95
CA GLY A 91 8.71 -14.53 2.71
C GLY A 91 7.82 -13.54 3.47
N PRO A 92 8.27 -12.29 3.70
CA PRO A 92 7.39 -11.23 4.18
C PRO A 92 6.26 -10.98 3.18
N ARG A 93 5.06 -10.68 3.70
CA ARG A 93 3.90 -10.35 2.88
C ARG A 93 3.79 -8.84 2.75
N GLY A 94 3.60 -8.38 1.52
CA GLY A 94 3.59 -6.96 1.19
C GLY A 94 2.73 -6.65 -0.01
N TYR A 95 2.61 -5.35 -0.29
CA TYR A 95 1.98 -4.86 -1.50
C TYR A 95 3.05 -4.63 -2.55
N TYR A 96 2.92 -5.31 -3.69
CA TYR A 96 3.88 -5.25 -4.78
C TYR A 96 3.22 -4.81 -6.07
N PHE A 97 4.01 -4.30 -6.99
CA PHE A 97 3.50 -3.91 -8.29
C PHE A 97 4.36 -4.39 -9.45
N ASN A 98 3.71 -4.55 -10.60
CA ASN A 98 4.35 -4.60 -11.91
C ASN A 98 3.82 -3.45 -12.75
N LEU A 99 4.72 -2.61 -13.24
CA LEU A 99 4.41 -1.51 -14.14
C LEU A 99 4.92 -1.84 -15.54
N SER A 100 4.09 -1.62 -16.55
CA SER A 100 4.50 -1.69 -17.95
C SER A 100 4.07 -0.45 -18.70
N ALA A 101 4.94 0.07 -19.56
CA ALA A 101 4.65 1.25 -20.36
C ALA A 101 5.16 1.10 -21.80
N ARG A 102 4.35 1.55 -22.76
CA ARG A 102 4.82 1.87 -24.12
C ARG A 102 5.22 3.33 -24.15
N LEU A 103 6.50 3.57 -24.45
CA LEU A 103 7.07 4.90 -24.53
C LEU A 103 7.36 5.25 -25.99
N LYS A 104 7.09 6.49 -26.38
CA LYS A 104 7.42 7.02 -27.70
C LYS A 104 8.93 6.88 -27.95
N GLY A 105 9.31 6.36 -29.10
CA GLY A 105 10.71 6.13 -29.48
C GLY A 105 11.31 4.82 -28.94
N GLN A 106 10.60 4.08 -28.09
CA GLN A 106 11.05 2.78 -27.60
C GLN A 106 10.39 1.65 -28.41
N SER A 107 11.21 0.73 -28.92
CA SER A 107 10.73 -0.43 -29.69
C SER A 107 10.09 -1.52 -28.82
N ARG A 108 10.47 -1.57 -27.53
CA ARG A 108 10.00 -2.55 -26.55
C ARG A 108 9.08 -1.92 -25.52
N ILE A 109 8.14 -2.72 -25.01
CA ILE A 109 7.39 -2.39 -23.78
C ILE A 109 8.38 -2.39 -22.62
N GLN A 110 8.46 -1.26 -21.95
CA GLN A 110 9.33 -1.06 -20.80
C GLN A 110 8.62 -1.57 -19.55
N ARG A 111 9.35 -2.27 -18.67
CA ARG A 111 8.77 -2.91 -17.49
C ARG A 111 9.62 -2.64 -16.26
N THR A 112 8.97 -2.57 -15.11
CA THR A 112 9.62 -2.53 -13.80
C THR A 112 8.68 -3.11 -12.75
N SER A 113 9.22 -3.40 -11.59
CA SER A 113 8.50 -3.93 -10.44
C SER A 113 9.08 -3.36 -9.15
N GLY A 114 8.31 -3.45 -8.08
CA GLY A 114 8.76 -3.03 -6.77
C GLY A 114 7.67 -3.14 -5.72
N GLU A 115 7.83 -2.39 -4.64
CA GLU A 115 6.96 -2.42 -3.47
C GLU A 115 6.14 -1.13 -3.36
N CYS A 116 4.91 -1.26 -2.86
CA CYS A 116 4.06 -0.14 -2.49
C CYS A 116 3.92 -0.04 -0.97
N THR A 117 4.19 1.14 -0.44
CA THR A 117 4.07 1.46 0.98
C THR A 117 3.24 2.72 1.18
N VAL A 118 2.79 2.98 2.40
CA VAL A 118 2.13 4.25 2.74
C VAL A 118 3.21 5.26 3.12
N ARG A 119 3.25 6.41 2.43
CA ARG A 119 4.08 7.57 2.78
C ARG A 119 3.18 8.76 3.10
N GLY A 120 3.09 9.10 4.39
CA GLY A 120 2.11 10.07 4.88
C GLY A 120 0.69 9.55 4.68
N THR A 121 -0.10 10.23 3.85
CA THR A 121 -1.50 9.86 3.55
C THR A 121 -1.68 9.17 2.19
N ARG A 122 -0.59 8.95 1.45
CA ARG A 122 -0.63 8.48 0.06
C ARG A 122 0.08 7.15 -0.09
N VAL A 123 -0.34 6.38 -1.09
CA VAL A 123 0.37 5.16 -1.47
C VAL A 123 1.53 5.55 -2.39
N TRP A 124 2.74 5.10 -2.05
CA TRP A 124 3.94 5.28 -2.87
C TRP A 124 4.45 3.91 -3.31
N CYS A 125 4.60 3.73 -4.62
CA CYS A 125 5.13 2.53 -5.24
C CYS A 125 6.50 2.83 -5.82
N GLY A 126 7.54 2.20 -5.27
CA GLY A 126 8.94 2.51 -5.58
C GLY A 126 9.69 1.32 -6.16
N VAL A 127 10.69 1.63 -6.97
CA VAL A 127 11.65 0.65 -7.51
C VAL A 127 12.91 0.67 -6.67
N GLU A 128 13.41 -0.51 -6.32
CA GLU A 128 14.65 -0.67 -5.54
C GLU A 128 15.88 -0.06 -6.24
N CYS A 129 16.96 0.10 -5.48
CA CYS A 129 18.23 0.67 -5.94
C CYS A 129 18.07 2.06 -6.57
N ASP A 130 17.37 2.95 -5.85
CA ASP A 130 17.10 4.34 -6.26
C ASP A 130 16.49 4.40 -7.66
N GLY A 131 15.52 3.54 -7.95
CA GLY A 131 14.83 3.50 -9.23
C GLY A 131 13.73 4.56 -9.37
N GLY A 132 13.49 5.38 -8.34
CA GLY A 132 12.39 6.34 -8.29
C GLY A 132 11.05 5.66 -8.00
N GLY A 133 9.95 6.40 -8.19
CA GLY A 133 8.64 5.91 -7.80
C GLY A 133 7.46 6.75 -8.26
N LEU A 134 6.28 6.21 -8.02
CA LEU A 134 5.01 6.83 -8.34
C LEU A 134 4.12 6.84 -7.10
N PHE A 135 3.45 7.96 -6.87
CA PHE A 135 2.30 8.01 -5.99
C PHE A 135 1.06 7.46 -6.70
N VAL A 136 0.30 6.66 -5.97
CA VAL A 136 -0.97 6.08 -6.40
C VAL A 136 -2.07 6.62 -5.50
N ASP A 137 -3.05 7.28 -6.10
CA ASP A 137 -4.24 7.75 -5.40
C ASP A 137 -5.49 7.21 -6.11
N GLY A 138 -6.55 6.90 -5.35
CA GLY A 138 -7.82 6.43 -5.92
C GLY A 138 -8.39 5.23 -5.17
N SER A 139 -9.06 4.35 -5.91
CA SER A 139 -9.72 3.16 -5.37
C SER A 139 -9.68 2.00 -6.37
N SER A 140 -10.27 0.87 -5.99
CA SER A 140 -10.38 -0.34 -6.80
C SER A 140 -10.93 -0.14 -8.22
N ASN A 141 -11.69 0.92 -8.50
CA ASN A 141 -12.30 1.19 -9.80
C ASN A 141 -11.45 2.07 -10.73
N GLY A 142 -10.51 2.83 -10.19
CA GLY A 142 -9.70 3.75 -10.97
C GLY A 142 -8.72 4.51 -10.09
N ILE A 143 -7.57 4.83 -10.67
CA ILE A 143 -6.45 5.44 -9.96
C ILE A 143 -5.85 6.58 -10.77
N THR A 144 -5.09 7.40 -10.06
CA THR A 144 -4.13 8.34 -10.63
C THR A 144 -2.73 7.96 -10.25
N LEU A 145 -1.81 8.02 -11.22
CA LEU A 145 -0.37 7.89 -11.03
C LEU A 145 0.28 9.26 -11.16
N GLY A 146 0.99 9.69 -10.13
CA GLY A 146 1.85 10.87 -10.17
C GLY A 146 3.29 10.49 -9.88
N PHE A 147 4.26 11.13 -10.53
CA PHE A 147 5.66 10.93 -10.20
C PHE A 147 5.98 11.46 -8.81
N ASP A 148 6.90 10.80 -8.11
CA ASP A 148 7.47 11.34 -6.88
C ASP A 148 8.09 12.72 -7.18
N PRO A 149 7.68 13.80 -6.51
CA PRO A 149 8.22 15.13 -6.78
C PRO A 149 9.67 15.27 -6.32
N SER A 150 10.17 14.41 -5.42
CA SER A 150 11.57 14.40 -4.99
C SER A 150 12.50 13.72 -6.02
N ASP A 151 11.97 12.76 -6.79
CA ASP A 151 12.67 12.05 -7.84
C ASP A 151 11.71 11.80 -9.01
N ALA A 152 11.61 12.78 -9.91
CA ALA A 152 10.60 12.86 -10.96
C ALA A 152 10.85 11.88 -12.13
N ARG A 153 11.06 10.60 -11.82
CA ARG A 153 11.31 9.51 -12.74
C ARG A 153 10.93 8.17 -12.11
N ILE A 154 10.81 7.17 -12.96
CA ILE A 154 10.85 5.77 -12.55
C ILE A 154 11.68 4.99 -13.57
N ARG A 155 12.60 4.16 -13.07
CA ARG A 155 13.47 3.31 -13.89
C ARG A 155 12.67 2.11 -14.39
N MET A 156 12.65 1.95 -15.71
CA MET A 156 11.95 0.87 -16.39
C MET A 156 12.92 -0.25 -16.77
N ALA A 157 13.40 -0.99 -15.77
CA ALA A 157 14.25 -2.16 -15.92
C ALA A 157 13.92 -3.16 -14.79
N GLN A 158 14.59 -4.31 -14.77
CA GLN A 158 14.59 -5.14 -13.57
C GLN A 158 15.16 -4.34 -12.38
N PRO A 159 14.71 -4.61 -11.14
CA PRO A 159 15.27 -3.97 -9.96
C PRO A 159 16.80 -4.08 -9.94
N CYS A 160 17.48 -2.96 -9.66
CA CYS A 160 18.94 -2.83 -9.61
C CYS A 160 19.71 -3.08 -10.93
N GLU A 161 19.06 -3.48 -12.02
CA GLU A 161 19.67 -3.52 -13.35
C GLU A 161 19.68 -2.12 -13.96
N THR A 162 20.86 -1.65 -14.36
CA THR A 162 21.05 -0.31 -14.93
C THR A 162 21.47 -0.33 -16.40
N ALA A 163 21.95 -1.48 -16.88
CA ALA A 163 22.23 -1.69 -18.29
C ALA A 163 20.93 -1.53 -19.09
N ASP A 164 20.95 -0.65 -20.10
CA ASP A 164 19.81 -0.34 -20.97
C ASP A 164 18.54 0.17 -20.28
N ALA A 165 18.64 0.62 -19.03
CA ALA A 165 17.51 1.09 -18.26
C ALA A 165 16.92 2.37 -18.86
N VAL A 166 15.63 2.34 -19.20
CA VAL A 166 14.91 3.52 -19.67
C VAL A 166 14.28 4.23 -18.49
N GLU A 167 14.56 5.53 -18.33
CA GLU A 167 13.85 6.35 -17.35
C GLU A 167 12.53 6.86 -17.93
N MET A 168 11.41 6.43 -17.36
CA MET A 168 10.13 7.06 -17.62
C MET A 168 10.04 8.33 -16.78
N LYS A 169 9.80 9.47 -17.43
CA LYS A 169 9.71 10.80 -16.81
C LYS A 169 8.36 11.44 -17.14
N PRO A 170 7.88 12.39 -16.31
CA PRO A 170 6.71 13.15 -16.66
C PRO A 170 6.97 14.01 -17.91
N SER A 171 5.99 14.04 -18.79
CA SER A 171 5.92 14.84 -20.02
C SER A 171 5.86 16.34 -19.71
N VAL A 172 5.26 16.70 -18.56
CA VAL A 172 5.18 18.05 -18.00
C VAL A 172 5.23 18.00 -16.47
N ARG A 173 5.68 19.08 -15.82
CA ARG A 173 5.74 19.15 -14.35
C ARG A 173 4.35 18.89 -13.74
N GLY A 174 4.30 17.98 -12.76
CA GLY A 174 3.06 17.62 -12.08
C GLY A 174 2.11 16.79 -12.92
N GLU A 175 2.59 16.13 -13.99
CA GLU A 175 1.75 15.20 -14.76
C GLU A 175 1.15 14.12 -13.86
N VAL A 176 -0.16 13.91 -14.04
CA VAL A 176 -0.92 12.85 -13.40
C VAL A 176 -1.62 12.02 -14.48
N MET A 177 -1.39 10.71 -14.46
CA MET A 177 -1.98 9.77 -15.40
C MET A 177 -3.17 9.06 -14.73
N LYS A 178 -4.38 9.25 -15.26
CA LYS A 178 -5.56 8.48 -14.83
C LYS A 178 -5.55 7.10 -15.48
N LEU A 179 -5.73 6.03 -14.71
CA LEU A 179 -5.89 4.66 -15.20
C LEU A 179 -7.20 4.08 -14.67
N PHE A 180 -7.79 3.15 -15.42
CA PHE A 180 -9.06 2.51 -15.08
C PHE A 180 -8.86 1.04 -14.78
N LYS A 181 -9.66 0.49 -13.86
CA LYS A 181 -9.67 -0.94 -13.58
C LYS A 181 -9.93 -1.71 -14.88
N THR A 182 -9.21 -2.80 -15.07
CA THR A 182 -9.41 -3.69 -16.21
C THR A 182 -9.13 -5.15 -15.81
N GLU A 183 -9.33 -6.06 -16.74
CA GLU A 183 -9.07 -7.49 -16.54
C GLU A 183 -7.58 -7.71 -16.23
N THR A 184 -7.29 -8.56 -15.24
CA THR A 184 -5.90 -8.86 -14.85
C THR A 184 -5.07 -9.40 -16.01
N ALA A 185 -5.70 -10.10 -16.97
CA ALA A 185 -5.07 -10.61 -18.19
C ALA A 185 -4.41 -9.50 -19.05
N ARG A 186 -4.82 -8.24 -18.89
CA ARG A 186 -4.23 -7.10 -19.62
C ARG A 186 -2.97 -6.53 -18.97
N CYS A 187 -2.73 -6.80 -17.68
CA CYS A 187 -1.50 -6.44 -17.01
C CYS A 187 -0.42 -7.55 -17.10
N VAL A 188 -0.62 -8.57 -17.93
CA VAL A 188 0.25 -9.75 -17.94
C VAL A 188 1.64 -9.42 -18.45
N GLY A 189 2.57 -9.51 -17.51
CA GLY A 189 4.02 -9.41 -17.61
C GLY A 189 4.68 -9.66 -16.25
N ALA A 190 3.95 -10.31 -15.32
CA ALA A 190 4.47 -10.70 -14.02
C ALA A 190 5.56 -11.76 -14.19
N PRO A 191 6.59 -11.82 -13.30
CA PRO A 191 7.42 -12.99 -13.23
C PRO A 191 6.53 -14.22 -12.96
N ARG A 192 6.82 -15.32 -13.65
CA ARG A 192 6.17 -16.62 -13.41
C ARG A 192 6.60 -17.18 -12.06
#